data_AF-A0A6P8NYH8-F1
#
_entry.id   AF-A0A6P8NYH8-F1
#
_cell.length_a   1.000
_cell.length_b   1.000
_cell.length_c   1.000
_cell.angle_alpha   90.00
_cell.angle_beta   90.00
_cell.angle_gamma   90.00
#
_symmetry.space_group_name_H-M   'P 1'
#
loop_
_entity.id
_entity.type
_entity.pdbx_description
1 polymer ?
#
loop_
_entity_poly.entity_id
_entity_poly.type
_entity_poly.pdbx_seq_one_letter_code
_entity_poly.pdbx_strand_id
1 'polypeptide(L)'
;MKFIELVHKLQFALIFLCGPVIFISAYTKNQSMIRAIDGISKVSRILSSETCHKVVKKILIKDILILLPLMCCIPYNLFYVPYIFCYTYWHTFIGAIALTSLYTNNVYVLNACFKYINDSLVQVKEILVNDEPHLLRRVYHMQKNPILLTKLRTLKKQHLEMSEVVELLNNTCSIEIEAILIIMFIFIIFTIFDR
;
A
#
# COMPACT_ATOMS: atom_id res chain seq x y z
N MET A 1 -26.42 -7.13 -30.86
CA MET A 1 -25.96 -8.55 -30.83
C MET A 1 -24.49 -8.68 -31.20
N LYS A 2 -24.02 -8.29 -32.41
CA LYS A 2 -22.59 -8.39 -32.79
C LYS A 2 -21.61 -7.53 -31.96
N PHE A 3 -22.03 -6.36 -31.48
CA PHE A 3 -21.18 -5.46 -30.68
C PHE A 3 -20.94 -6.00 -29.25
N ILE A 4 -22.00 -6.44 -28.57
CA ILE A 4 -21.95 -7.07 -27.23
C ILE A 4 -21.06 -8.32 -27.23
N GLU A 5 -21.19 -9.16 -28.27
CA GLU A 5 -20.36 -10.37 -28.40
C GLU A 5 -18.87 -10.02 -28.64
N LEU A 6 -18.60 -8.92 -29.34
CA LEU A 6 -17.23 -8.41 -29.56
C LEU A 6 -16.63 -7.87 -28.25
N VAL A 7 -17.41 -7.13 -27.45
CA VAL A 7 -16.98 -6.58 -26.15
C VAL A 7 -16.61 -7.70 -25.19
N HIS A 8 -17.45 -8.73 -25.07
CA HIS A 8 -17.15 -9.91 -24.25
C HIS A 8 -15.87 -10.63 -24.70
N LYS A 9 -15.71 -10.89 -26.00
CA LYS A 9 -14.49 -11.52 -26.54
C LYS A 9 -13.24 -10.70 -26.25
N LEU A 10 -13.33 -9.38 -26.33
CA LEU A 10 -12.22 -8.48 -26.03
C LEU A 10 -11.86 -8.48 -24.53
N GLN A 11 -12.85 -8.46 -23.63
CA GLN A 11 -12.63 -8.58 -22.19
C GLN A 11 -11.94 -9.91 -21.83
N PHE A 12 -12.39 -11.02 -22.40
CA PHE A 12 -11.77 -12.33 -22.15
C PHE A 12 -10.33 -12.39 -22.68
N ALA A 13 -10.08 -11.86 -23.88
CA ALA A 13 -8.73 -11.81 -24.44
C ALA A 13 -7.77 -10.98 -23.57
N LEU A 14 -8.23 -9.83 -23.07
CA LEU A 14 -7.45 -8.98 -22.16
C LEU A 14 -7.11 -9.70 -20.85
N ILE A 15 -8.08 -10.36 -20.21
CA ILE A 15 -7.84 -11.08 -18.95
C ILE A 15 -6.86 -12.24 -19.18
N PHE A 16 -7.05 -13.00 -20.27
CA PHE A 16 -6.20 -14.15 -20.60
C PHE A 16 -4.75 -13.74 -20.91
N LEU A 17 -4.54 -12.61 -21.58
CA LEU A 17 -3.21 -12.11 -21.92
C LEU A 17 -2.53 -11.43 -20.72
N CYS A 18 -3.26 -10.57 -20.00
CA CYS A 18 -2.69 -9.77 -18.91
C CYS A 18 -2.46 -10.58 -17.64
N GLY A 19 -3.32 -11.55 -17.33
CA GLY A 19 -3.22 -12.34 -16.10
C GLY A 19 -1.85 -13.01 -15.92
N PRO A 20 -1.40 -13.87 -16.84
CA PRO A 20 -0.10 -14.52 -16.75
C PRO A 20 1.07 -13.52 -16.66
N VAL A 21 1.00 -12.41 -17.39
CA VAL A 21 2.03 -11.35 -17.35
C VAL A 21 2.15 -10.76 -15.95
N ILE A 22 1.03 -10.48 -15.28
CA ILE A 22 1.02 -9.98 -13.89
C ILE A 22 1.70 -11.00 -12.97
N PHE A 23 1.38 -12.29 -13.08
CA PHE A 23 1.99 -13.33 -12.24
C PHE A 23 3.50 -13.50 -12.48
N ILE A 24 3.93 -13.51 -13.75
CA ILE A 24 5.34 -13.60 -14.11
C ILE A 24 6.10 -12.38 -13.57
N SER A 25 5.55 -11.18 -13.76
CA SER A 25 6.16 -9.94 -13.25
C SER A 25 6.31 -9.97 -11.72
N ALA A 26 5.24 -10.33 -11.00
CA ALA A 26 5.26 -10.47 -9.55
C ALA A 26 6.28 -11.50 -9.08
N TYR A 27 6.41 -12.63 -9.78
CA TYR A 27 7.40 -13.66 -9.48
C TYR A 27 8.83 -13.12 -9.63
N THR A 28 9.13 -12.43 -10.74
CA THR A 28 10.47 -11.84 -10.96
C THR A 28 10.85 -10.81 -9.91
N LYS A 29 9.86 -10.07 -9.37
CA LYS A 29 10.08 -9.02 -8.37
C LYS A 29 10.03 -9.49 -6.93
N ASN A 30 9.74 -10.77 -6.68
CA ASN A 30 9.56 -11.33 -5.35
C ASN A 30 10.74 -11.01 -4.41
N GLN A 31 11.99 -11.12 -4.91
CA GLN A 31 13.18 -10.82 -4.11
C GLN A 31 13.27 -9.34 -3.68
N SER A 32 12.88 -8.41 -4.55
CA SER A 32 12.84 -6.98 -4.21
C SER A 32 11.69 -6.68 -3.26
N MET A 33 10.55 -7.34 -3.43
CA MET A 33 9.41 -7.22 -2.52
C MET A 33 9.74 -7.69 -1.10
N ILE A 34 10.43 -8.83 -0.95
CA ILE A 34 10.87 -9.31 0.37
C ILE A 34 11.79 -8.30 1.05
N ARG A 35 12.72 -7.70 0.30
CA ARG A 35 13.60 -6.63 0.82
C ARG A 35 12.81 -5.39 1.25
N ALA A 36 11.79 -5.00 0.47
CA ALA A 36 10.92 -3.89 0.84
C ALA A 36 10.15 -4.19 2.14
N ILE A 37 9.55 -5.39 2.27
CA ILE A 37 8.82 -5.80 3.47
C ILE A 37 9.72 -5.84 4.70
N ASP A 38 10.96 -6.35 4.57
CA ASP A 38 11.93 -6.34 5.67
C ASP A 38 12.31 -4.92 6.10
N GLY A 39 12.52 -4.02 5.13
CA GLY A 39 12.72 -2.59 5.38
C GLY A 39 11.54 -1.95 6.13
N ILE A 40 10.31 -2.24 5.70
CA ILE A 40 9.08 -1.74 6.32
C ILE A 40 8.95 -2.26 7.75
N SER A 41 9.20 -3.55 7.97
CA SER A 41 9.17 -4.18 9.29
C SER A 41 10.17 -3.54 10.25
N LYS A 42 11.37 -3.20 9.76
CA LYS A 42 12.39 -2.49 10.55
C LYS A 42 11.93 -1.09 10.94
N VAL A 43 11.44 -0.29 9.99
CA VAL A 43 11.00 1.08 10.28
C VAL A 43 9.70 1.14 11.08
N SER A 44 8.82 0.13 10.97
CA SER A 44 7.56 0.09 11.72
C SER A 44 7.75 -0.15 13.22
N ARG A 45 8.93 -0.59 13.67
CA ARG A 45 9.23 -0.80 15.10
C ARG A 45 9.19 0.47 15.94
N ILE A 46 9.22 1.65 15.32
CA ILE A 46 9.07 2.92 16.05
C ILE A 46 7.63 3.15 16.54
N LEU A 47 6.67 2.44 15.95
CA LEU A 47 5.25 2.65 16.19
C LEU A 47 4.83 2.00 17.51
N SER A 48 3.98 2.67 18.29
CA SER A 48 3.41 2.06 19.49
C SER A 48 2.46 0.92 19.12
N SER A 49 2.34 -0.08 20.01
CA SER A 49 1.42 -1.22 19.83
C SER A 49 -0.03 -0.77 19.56
N GLU A 50 -0.48 0.29 20.24
CA GLU A 50 -1.83 0.85 20.04
C GLU A 50 -2.03 1.43 18.62
N THR A 51 -1.04 2.20 18.14
CA THR A 51 -1.11 2.78 16.79
C THR A 51 -1.03 1.69 15.72
N CYS A 52 -0.16 0.70 15.93
CA CYS A 52 -0.06 -0.47 15.07
C CYS A 52 -1.40 -1.22 14.98
N HIS A 53 -2.05 -1.47 16.13
CA HIS A 53 -3.36 -2.11 16.18
C HIS A 53 -4.43 -1.32 15.41
N LYS A 54 -4.45 0.01 15.54
CA LYS A 54 -5.38 0.89 14.79
C LYS A 54 -5.16 0.80 13.28
N VAL A 55 -3.90 0.75 12.82
CA VAL A 55 -3.55 0.62 11.39
C VAL A 55 -3.96 -0.74 10.85
N VAL A 56 -3.62 -1.82 11.56
CA VAL A 56 -3.99 -3.20 11.19
C VAL A 56 -5.50 -3.35 11.10
N LYS A 57 -6.26 -2.77 12.04
CA LYS A 57 -7.73 -2.79 11.99
C LYS A 57 -8.28 -2.12 10.72
N LYS A 58 -7.72 -0.98 10.31
CA LYS A 58 -8.13 -0.30 9.06
C LYS A 58 -7.80 -1.14 7.83
N ILE A 59 -6.62 -1.76 7.80
CA ILE A 59 -6.20 -2.67 6.74
C ILE A 59 -7.19 -3.84 6.63
N LEU A 60 -7.52 -4.48 7.75
CA LEU A 60 -8.43 -5.62 7.77
C LEU A 60 -9.83 -5.24 7.27
N ILE A 61 -10.39 -4.12 7.73
CA ILE A 61 -11.70 -3.64 7.27
C ILE A 61 -11.68 -3.39 5.76
N LYS A 62 -10.64 -2.73 5.25
CA LYS A 62 -10.46 -2.43 3.83
C LYS A 62 -10.35 -3.72 3.01
N ASP A 63 -9.54 -4.68 3.44
CA ASP A 63 -9.33 -5.96 2.73
C ASP A 63 -10.61 -6.80 2.69
N ILE A 64 -11.38 -6.85 3.79
CA ILE A 64 -12.69 -7.53 3.83
C ILE A 64 -13.68 -6.87 2.86
N LEU A 65 -13.71 -5.52 2.84
CA LEU A 65 -14.62 -4.78 1.96
C LEU A 65 -14.31 -5.03 0.47
N ILE A 66 -13.03 -5.15 0.10
CA ILE A 66 -12.61 -5.45 -1.27
C ILE A 66 -12.94 -6.91 -1.66
N LEU A 67 -12.87 -7.85 -0.70
CA LEU A 67 -13.13 -9.26 -0.95
C LEU A 67 -14.63 -9.59 -1.07
N LEU A 68 -15.50 -8.82 -0.40
CA LEU A 68 -16.94 -9.12 -0.33
C LEU A 68 -17.65 -9.17 -1.71
N PRO A 69 -17.48 -8.18 -2.63
CA PRO A 69 -18.09 -8.22 -3.95
C PRO A 69 -17.65 -9.44 -4.75
N LEU A 70 -16.38 -9.81 -4.59
CA LEU A 70 -15.81 -10.97 -5.26
C LEU A 70 -16.58 -12.22 -4.83
N MET A 71 -16.71 -12.50 -3.53
CA MET A 71 -17.45 -13.66 -3.04
C MET A 71 -18.90 -13.74 -3.54
N CYS A 72 -19.58 -12.60 -3.69
CA CYS A 72 -20.94 -12.54 -4.26
C CYS A 72 -21.00 -12.90 -5.75
N CYS A 73 -19.93 -12.68 -6.51
CA CYS A 73 -19.85 -12.99 -7.94
C CYS A 73 -19.54 -14.48 -8.23
N ILE A 74 -19.06 -15.26 -7.25
CA ILE A 74 -18.73 -16.70 -7.40
C ILE A 74 -19.91 -17.51 -7.95
N PRO A 75 -21.10 -17.52 -7.32
CA PRO A 75 -22.21 -18.35 -7.76
C PRO A 75 -22.65 -17.98 -9.19
N TYR A 76 -22.74 -16.69 -9.50
CA TYR A 76 -23.11 -16.24 -10.85
C TYR A 76 -22.14 -16.76 -11.92
N ASN A 77 -20.83 -16.63 -11.70
CA ASN A 77 -19.85 -17.08 -12.68
C ASN A 77 -19.82 -18.62 -12.85
N LEU A 78 -20.13 -19.38 -11.79
CA LEU A 78 -20.15 -20.86 -11.84
C LEU A 78 -21.31 -21.41 -12.69
N PHE A 79 -22.47 -20.73 -12.70
CA PHE A 79 -23.65 -21.20 -13.43
C PHE A 79 -23.68 -20.79 -14.91
N TYR A 80 -23.07 -19.66 -15.27
CA TYR A 80 -23.25 -19.04 -16.60
C TYR A 80 -22.00 -19.06 -17.49
N VAL A 81 -20.80 -19.31 -16.94
CA VAL A 81 -19.53 -19.24 -17.68
C VAL A 81 -18.87 -20.64 -17.72
N PRO A 82 -18.30 -21.08 -18.86
CA PRO A 82 -17.59 -22.35 -18.91
C PRO A 82 -16.43 -22.39 -17.90
N TYR A 83 -16.23 -23.56 -17.28
CA TYR A 83 -15.34 -23.75 -16.14
C TYR A 83 -13.91 -23.19 -16.33
N ILE A 84 -13.31 -23.37 -17.51
CA ILE A 84 -11.95 -22.91 -17.82
C ILE A 84 -11.85 -21.37 -17.82
N PHE A 85 -12.86 -20.69 -18.36
CA PHE A 85 -12.92 -19.22 -18.37
C PHE A 85 -13.19 -18.68 -16.97
N CYS A 86 -14.05 -19.38 -16.22
CA CYS A 86 -14.31 -19.08 -14.82
C CYS A 86 -12.99 -19.12 -14.02
N TYR A 87 -12.23 -20.20 -14.14
CA TYR A 87 -10.95 -20.38 -13.44
C TYR A 87 -9.92 -19.28 -13.76
N THR A 88 -9.72 -18.97 -15.05
CA THR A 88 -8.73 -17.96 -15.47
C THR A 88 -9.12 -16.54 -15.04
N TYR A 89 -10.41 -16.22 -15.08
CA TYR A 89 -10.97 -14.98 -14.54
C TYR A 89 -10.67 -14.87 -13.03
N TRP A 90 -11.06 -15.89 -12.27
CA TRP A 90 -10.89 -15.94 -10.82
C TRP A 90 -9.43 -15.81 -10.38
N HIS A 91 -8.54 -16.56 -11.02
CA HIS A 91 -7.12 -16.53 -10.72
C HIS A 91 -6.51 -15.14 -10.94
N THR A 92 -6.87 -14.47 -12.04
CA THR A 92 -6.35 -13.14 -12.38
C THR A 92 -6.84 -12.07 -11.42
N PHE A 93 -8.13 -12.09 -11.06
CA PHE A 93 -8.71 -11.13 -10.11
C PHE A 93 -8.14 -11.31 -8.69
N ILE A 94 -8.02 -12.54 -8.20
CA ILE A 94 -7.42 -12.83 -6.90
C ILE A 94 -5.96 -12.35 -6.87
N GLY A 95 -5.18 -12.62 -7.93
CA GLY A 95 -3.80 -12.16 -8.04
C GLY A 95 -3.69 -10.63 -8.01
N ALA A 96 -4.51 -9.93 -8.79
CA ALA A 96 -4.54 -8.47 -8.81
C ALA A 96 -4.93 -7.86 -7.45
N ILE A 97 -5.92 -8.43 -6.77
CA ILE A 97 -6.30 -8.02 -5.42
C ILE A 97 -5.17 -8.27 -4.43
N ALA A 98 -4.52 -9.44 -4.48
CA ALA A 98 -3.40 -9.75 -3.59
C ALA A 98 -2.23 -8.77 -3.75
N LEU A 99 -1.84 -8.45 -4.99
CA LEU A 99 -0.78 -7.47 -5.30
C LEU A 99 -1.13 -6.06 -4.82
N THR A 100 -2.35 -5.60 -5.11
CA THR A 100 -2.82 -4.27 -4.70
C THR A 100 -3.02 -4.15 -3.19
N SER A 101 -3.53 -5.19 -2.52
CA SER A 101 -3.61 -5.25 -1.06
C SER A 101 -2.22 -5.26 -0.44
N LEU A 102 -1.28 -6.04 -0.98
CA LEU A 102 0.09 -6.08 -0.47
C LEU A 102 0.74 -4.69 -0.54
N TYR A 103 0.67 -4.01 -1.69
CA TYR A 103 1.20 -2.66 -1.84
C TYR A 103 0.50 -1.65 -0.90
N THR A 104 -0.82 -1.58 -0.93
CA THR A 104 -1.58 -0.60 -0.13
C THR A 104 -1.40 -0.82 1.38
N ASN A 105 -1.33 -2.07 1.85
CA ASN A 105 -1.10 -2.40 3.26
C ASN A 105 0.25 -1.87 3.75
N ASN A 106 1.29 -2.06 2.93
CA ASN A 106 2.62 -1.51 3.18
C ASN A 106 2.60 0.04 3.22
N VAL A 107 1.87 0.68 2.30
CA VAL A 107 1.69 2.14 2.29
C VAL A 107 0.94 2.63 3.54
N TYR A 108 -0.08 1.92 4.03
CA TYR A 108 -0.78 2.27 5.27
C TYR A 108 0.15 2.24 6.49
N VAL A 109 1.04 1.25 6.57
CA VAL A 109 2.05 1.15 7.64
C VAL A 109 3.05 2.31 7.55
N LEU A 110 3.60 2.56 6.36
CA LEU A 110 4.53 3.67 6.13
C LEU A 110 3.91 5.02 6.46
N ASN A 111 2.66 5.26 6.04
CA ASN A 111 1.92 6.48 6.36
C ASN A 111 1.77 6.69 7.88
N ALA A 112 1.49 5.63 8.63
CA ALA A 112 1.43 5.71 10.09
C ALA A 112 2.80 6.05 10.71
N CYS A 113 3.88 5.51 10.15
CA CYS A 113 5.25 5.80 10.60
C CYS A 113 5.64 7.26 10.33
N PHE A 114 5.33 7.79 9.14
CA PHE A 114 5.54 9.21 8.83
C PHE A 114 4.73 10.12 9.73
N LYS A 115 3.47 9.75 10.01
CA LYS A 115 2.63 10.49 10.95
C LYS A 115 3.26 10.54 12.34
N TYR A 116 3.80 9.43 12.83
CA TYR A 116 4.52 9.40 14.11
C TYR A 116 5.74 10.32 14.15
N ILE A 117 6.55 10.34 13.08
CA ILE A 117 7.70 11.26 12.98
C ILE A 117 7.23 12.71 12.99
N ASN A 118 6.19 13.02 12.21
CA ASN A 118 5.62 14.36 12.13
C ASN A 118 5.08 14.83 13.49
N ASP A 119 4.30 14.01 14.18
CA ASP A 119 3.76 14.31 15.50
C ASP A 119 4.90 14.51 16.53
N SER A 120 5.95 13.68 16.44
CA SER A 120 7.16 13.83 17.27
C SER A 120 7.93 15.12 17.00
N LEU A 121 7.95 15.58 15.74
CA LEU A 121 8.58 16.84 15.35
C LEU A 121 7.78 18.05 15.83
N VAL A 122 6.44 17.98 15.77
CA VAL A 122 5.55 19.01 16.32
C VAL A 122 5.78 19.18 17.82
N GLN A 123 5.88 18.09 18.57
CA GLN A 123 6.19 18.13 20.01
C GLN A 123 7.55 18.80 20.29
N VAL A 124 8.58 18.48 19.49
CA VAL A 124 9.90 19.12 19.64
C VAL A 124 9.83 20.62 19.36
N LYS A 125 9.07 21.03 18.34
CA LYS A 125 8.86 22.45 18.01
C LYS A 125 8.12 23.17 19.14
N GLU A 126 7.08 22.56 19.70
CA GLU A 126 6.32 23.15 20.81
C GLU A 126 7.17 23.36 22.05
N ILE A 127 8.02 22.39 22.42
CA ILE A 127 8.99 22.54 23.52
C ILE A 127 9.97 23.69 23.25
N LEU A 128 10.41 23.87 22.00
CA LEU A 128 11.32 24.94 21.63
C LEU A 128 10.68 26.34 21.67
N VAL A 129 9.39 26.43 21.32
CA VAL A 129 8.64 27.70 21.25
C VAL A 129 8.07 28.12 22.61
N ASN A 130 7.64 27.16 23.45
CA ASN A 130 7.08 27.42 24.78
C ASN A 130 8.13 27.62 25.88
N ASP A 131 9.42 27.40 25.60
CA ASP A 131 10.51 27.74 26.53
C ASP A 131 10.65 29.28 26.59
N GLU A 132 9.95 29.91 27.54
CA GLU A 132 10.03 31.35 27.83
C GLU A 132 11.46 31.80 28.25
N PRO A 133 11.84 33.07 28.01
CA PRO A 133 13.22 33.54 28.06
C PRO A 133 13.80 33.80 29.47
N HIS A 134 13.50 33.05 30.53
CA HIS A 134 13.78 33.55 31.88
C HIS A 134 14.52 32.57 32.81
N LEU A 135 15.76 32.99 33.16
CA LEU A 135 16.57 32.68 34.36
C LEU A 135 17.56 31.48 34.36
N LEU A 136 17.50 30.52 33.44
CA LEU A 136 18.50 29.42 33.37
C LEU A 136 19.17 29.23 32.00
N ARG A 137 19.23 30.31 31.20
CA ARG A 137 19.67 30.32 29.79
C ARG A 137 20.93 29.49 29.51
N ARG A 138 21.98 29.58 30.35
CA ARG A 138 23.28 28.95 30.04
C ARG A 138 23.33 27.45 30.35
N VAL A 139 22.78 27.01 31.49
CA VAL A 139 22.73 25.57 31.88
C VAL A 139 21.67 24.82 31.09
N TYR A 140 20.53 25.48 30.79
CA TYR A 140 19.43 24.91 30.03
C TYR A 140 19.77 24.74 28.54
N HIS A 141 20.44 25.72 27.91
CA HIS A 141 20.99 25.55 26.55
C HIS A 141 22.17 24.57 26.51
N MET A 142 22.92 24.35 27.59
CA MET A 142 24.01 23.37 27.61
C MET A 142 23.52 21.92 27.68
N GLN A 143 22.35 21.66 28.28
CA GLN A 143 21.89 20.28 28.55
C GLN A 143 20.62 19.88 27.77
N LYS A 144 19.63 20.77 27.60
CA LYS A 144 18.39 20.47 26.86
C LYS A 144 18.57 20.61 25.35
N ASN A 145 19.40 21.55 24.90
CA ASN A 145 19.73 21.74 23.49
C ASN A 145 20.42 20.51 22.85
N PRO A 146 21.43 19.86 23.47
CA PRO A 146 21.99 18.64 22.89
C PRO A 146 21.02 17.45 22.91
N ILE A 147 20.13 17.34 23.90
CA ILE A 147 19.09 16.29 23.94
C ILE A 147 18.08 16.48 22.79
N LEU A 148 17.57 17.70 22.60
CA LEU A 148 16.66 18.04 21.50
C LEU A 148 17.33 17.89 20.14
N LEU A 149 18.59 18.32 20.01
CA LEU A 149 19.38 18.16 18.79
C LEU A 149 19.61 16.67 18.47
N THR A 150 19.88 15.85 19.49
CA THR A 150 19.99 14.40 19.32
C THR A 150 18.67 13.80 18.86
N LYS A 151 17.54 14.19 19.47
CA LYS A 151 16.19 13.76 19.07
C LYS A 151 15.86 14.17 17.63
N LEU A 152 16.21 15.39 17.23
CA LEU A 152 16.04 15.85 15.84
C LEU A 152 16.90 15.05 14.86
N ARG A 153 18.15 14.76 15.23
CA ARG A 153 19.05 13.95 14.40
C ARG A 153 18.53 12.52 14.24
N THR A 154 17.97 11.91 15.30
CA THR A 154 17.37 10.58 15.21
C THR A 154 16.11 10.59 14.34
N LEU A 155 15.22 11.57 14.51
CA LEU A 155 14.01 11.71 13.67
C LEU A 155 14.37 11.93 12.20
N LYS A 156 15.36 12.77 11.91
CA LYS A 156 15.88 12.98 10.54
C LYS A 156 16.42 11.68 9.95
N LYS A 157 17.17 10.89 10.73
CA LYS A 157 17.71 9.61 10.28
C LYS A 157 16.59 8.61 9.97
N GLN A 158 15.59 8.49 10.85
CA GLN A 158 14.45 7.61 10.66
C GLN A 158 13.62 7.99 9.42
N HIS A 159 13.44 9.29 9.16
CA HIS A 159 12.77 9.77 7.95
C HIS A 159 13.54 9.40 6.69
N LEU A 160 14.88 9.50 6.71
CA LEU A 160 15.73 9.11 5.58
C LEU A 160 15.62 7.61 5.31
N GLU A 161 15.76 6.78 6.35
CA GLU A 161 15.59 5.32 6.26
C GLU A 161 14.19 4.95 5.72
N MET A 162 13.13 5.63 6.16
CA MET A 162 11.79 5.42 5.59
C MET A 162 11.68 5.84 4.12
N SER A 163 12.33 6.92 3.73
CA SER A 163 12.28 7.40 2.34
C SER A 163 12.95 6.41 1.40
N GLU A 164 14.08 5.82 1.80
CA GLU A 164 14.74 4.73 1.06
C GLU A 164 13.83 3.50 0.92
N VAL A 165 13.10 3.14 1.98
CA VAL A 165 12.14 2.03 1.96
C VAL A 165 10.94 2.33 1.05
N VAL A 166 10.42 3.55 1.07
CA VAL A 166 9.35 4.01 0.16
C VAL A 166 9.81 3.91 -1.29
N GLU A 167 11.02 4.37 -1.59
CA GLU A 167 11.60 4.31 -2.93
C GLU A 167 11.74 2.86 -3.40
N LEU A 168 12.25 1.97 -2.54
CA LEU A 168 12.36 0.54 -2.86
C LEU A 168 11.00 -0.10 -3.12
N LEU A 169 9.99 0.18 -2.30
CA LEU A 169 8.63 -0.32 -2.48
C LEU A 169 8.03 0.21 -3.80
N ASN A 170 8.20 1.51 -4.07
CA ASN A 170 7.66 2.14 -5.27
C ASN A 170 8.30 1.61 -6.55
N ASN A 171 9.63 1.50 -6.58
CA ASN A 171 10.36 0.96 -7.74
C ASN A 171 9.99 -0.51 -8.02
N THR A 172 9.62 -1.26 -6.98
CA THR A 172 9.19 -2.65 -7.14
C THR A 172 7.75 -2.72 -7.68
N CYS A 173 6.81 -2.00 -7.07
CA CYS A 173 5.38 -2.23 -7.30
C CYS A 173 4.69 -1.23 -8.23
N SER A 174 5.20 0.00 -8.41
CA SER A 174 4.48 1.09 -9.10
C SER A 174 3.93 0.69 -10.47
N ILE A 175 4.79 0.20 -11.36
CA ILE A 175 4.43 -0.19 -12.72
C ILE A 175 3.35 -1.28 -12.74
N GLU A 176 3.44 -2.27 -11.84
CA GLU A 176 2.46 -3.35 -11.76
C GLU A 176 1.11 -2.84 -11.26
N ILE A 177 1.11 -1.98 -10.23
CA ILE A 177 -0.10 -1.39 -9.67
C ILE A 177 -0.78 -0.47 -10.69
N GLU A 178 0.00 0.36 -11.40
CA GLU A 178 -0.52 1.22 -12.48
C GLU A 178 -1.15 0.39 -13.61
N ALA A 179 -0.48 -0.69 -14.05
CA ALA A 179 -1.02 -1.59 -15.05
C ALA A 179 -2.31 -2.27 -14.59
N ILE A 180 -2.36 -2.76 -13.35
CA ILE A 180 -3.56 -3.37 -12.76
C ILE A 180 -4.71 -2.35 -12.69
N LEU A 181 -4.43 -1.10 -12.29
CA LEU A 181 -5.43 -0.03 -12.28
C LEU A 181 -5.98 0.24 -13.67
N ILE A 182 -5.13 0.38 -14.69
CA ILE A 182 -5.54 0.59 -16.08
C ILE A 182 -6.43 -0.56 -16.56
N ILE A 183 -6.02 -1.82 -16.32
CA ILE A 183 -6.79 -3.01 -16.70
C ILE A 183 -8.16 -3.02 -16.00
N MET A 184 -8.22 -2.70 -14.70
CA MET A 184 -9.48 -2.62 -13.97
C MET A 184 -10.38 -1.51 -14.52
N PHE A 185 -9.84 -0.34 -14.84
CA PHE A 185 -10.61 0.75 -15.46
C PHE A 185 -11.19 0.33 -16.81
N ILE A 186 -10.38 -0.28 -17.68
CA ILE A 186 -10.83 -0.80 -18.97
C ILE A 186 -11.94 -1.84 -18.78
N PHE A 187 -11.77 -2.75 -17.81
CA PHE A 187 -12.76 -3.78 -17.51
C PHE A 187 -14.10 -3.17 -17.05
N ILE A 188 -14.06 -2.21 -16.12
CA ILE A 188 -15.25 -1.49 -15.63
C ILE A 188 -15.95 -0.75 -16.77
N ILE A 189 -15.19 -0.02 -17.60
CA ILE A 189 -15.71 0.70 -18.76
C ILE A 189 -16.48 -0.26 -19.68
N PHE A 190 -15.85 -1.37 -20.09
CA PHE A 190 -16.52 -2.34 -20.95
C PHE A 190 -17.75 -2.96 -20.28
N THR A 191 -17.71 -3.22 -18.96
CA THR A 191 -18.85 -3.78 -18.23
C THR A 191 -20.04 -2.81 -18.19
N ILE A 192 -19.78 -1.51 -18.08
CA ILE A 192 -20.83 -0.48 -18.10
C ILE A 192 -21.39 -0.30 -19.52
N PHE A 193 -20.54 -0.29 -20.55
CA PHE A 193 -20.95 -0.10 -21.94
C PHE A 193 -21.62 -1.33 -22.57
N ASP A 194 -21.40 -2.52 -22.03
CA ASP A 194 -22.05 -3.75 -22.46
C ASP A 194 -23.51 -3.86 -21.98
N ARG A 195 -23.90 -3.03 -21.01
CA ARG A 195 -25.26 -2.95 -20.45
C ARG A 195 -26.11 -1.90 -21.16
#